data_AF-A0A9X1YCA1-F1
#
_entry.id   AF-A0A9X1YCA1-F1
#
_cell.length_a   1.000
_cell.length_b   1.000
_cell.length_c   1.000
_cell.angle_alpha   90.00
_cell.angle_beta   90.00
_cell.angle_gamma   90.00
#
_symmetry.space_group_name_H-M   'P 1'
#
loop_
_entity.id
_entity.type
_entity.pdbx_description
1 polymer ?
#
loop_
_entity_poly.entity_id
_entity_poly.type
_entity_poly.pdbx_seq_one_letter_code
_entity_poly.pdbx_strand_id
1 'polypeptide(L)'
;MGLRTKFNLALISTFLLGFAIAWYFLQQQFVAHARDEVLQDARIMMSAASAVRGYTAREIAPLLVHANTGRFEPASVPSYAAQTNFRTVQAQFSDYTYREPALNPTNPTDRATDWEADFINAFRNRPGLAELVGERDTPTGRALSLARPINVGDMQCLTCHSTPDRAPASMISAYGPTNGFGWQLGETVAAQVVSVPMALALDRANSKFVAAMQILCGVFLAIMVVLNLMLHFLVIRPVLRLSRIASAVSLGEPGVEEFQAEGRDEIAGLSRSLNRMRRSLDSAMSMLDA
;
A
#
# COMPACT_ATOMS: atom_id res chain seq x y z
N MET A 1 -30.41 -13.80 -31.20
CA MET A 1 -29.22 -14.04 -30.35
C MET A 1 -29.19 -15.49 -29.90
N GLY A 2 -28.14 -16.24 -30.23
CA GLY A 2 -27.99 -17.64 -29.82
C GLY A 2 -27.75 -17.78 -28.31
N LEU A 3 -27.98 -18.98 -27.76
CA LEU A 3 -27.81 -19.29 -26.34
C LEU A 3 -26.39 -18.93 -25.84
N ARG A 4 -25.37 -19.22 -26.65
CA ARG A 4 -23.97 -18.90 -26.37
C ARG A 4 -23.72 -17.41 -26.16
N THR A 5 -24.32 -16.56 -26.99
CA THR A 5 -24.13 -15.11 -26.90
C THR A 5 -24.76 -14.56 -25.63
N LYS A 6 -25.97 -15.00 -25.28
CA LYS A 6 -26.64 -14.59 -24.03
C LYS A 6 -25.84 -15.00 -22.80
N PHE A 7 -25.36 -16.24 -22.78
CA PHE A 7 -24.53 -16.77 -21.69
C PHE A 7 -23.21 -15.99 -21.54
N ASN A 8 -22.48 -15.77 -22.64
CA ASN A 8 -21.21 -15.04 -22.59
C ASN A 8 -21.41 -13.57 -22.20
N LEU A 9 -22.49 -12.92 -22.65
CA LEU A 9 -22.79 -11.55 -22.23
C LEU A 9 -23.02 -11.46 -20.72
N ALA A 10 -23.83 -12.37 -20.16
CA ALA A 10 -24.03 -12.43 -18.71
C ALA A 10 -22.70 -12.62 -17.98
N LEU A 11 -21.89 -13.61 -18.41
CA LEU A 11 -20.63 -13.95 -17.75
C LEU A 11 -19.59 -12.82 -17.82
N ILE A 12 -19.45 -12.17 -18.98
CA ILE A 12 -18.57 -11.00 -19.14
C ILE A 12 -19.07 -9.84 -18.28
N SER A 13 -20.37 -9.55 -18.26
CA SER A 13 -20.92 -8.44 -17.47
C SER A 13 -20.67 -8.62 -15.96
N THR A 14 -20.90 -9.83 -15.44
CA THR A 14 -20.64 -10.15 -14.03
C THR A 14 -19.15 -10.05 -13.72
N PHE A 15 -18.28 -10.50 -14.63
CA PHE A 15 -16.85 -10.38 -14.45
C PHE A 15 -16.37 -8.94 -14.45
N LEU A 16 -16.79 -8.13 -15.41
CA LEU A 16 -16.39 -6.72 -15.48
C LEU A 16 -16.79 -5.97 -14.20
N LEU A 17 -17.98 -6.26 -13.67
CA LEU A 17 -18.42 -5.72 -12.39
C LEU A 17 -17.51 -6.18 -11.23
N GLY A 18 -17.29 -7.49 -11.10
CA GLY A 18 -16.42 -8.04 -10.05
C GLY A 18 -14.98 -7.56 -10.15
N PHE A 19 -14.45 -7.45 -11.37
CA PHE A 19 -13.10 -6.98 -11.67
C PHE A 19 -12.96 -5.50 -11.32
N ALA A 20 -13.93 -4.65 -11.64
CA ALA A 20 -13.92 -3.24 -11.27
C ALA A 20 -13.96 -3.05 -9.74
N ILE A 21 -14.77 -3.84 -9.05
CA ILE A 21 -14.83 -3.85 -7.57
C ILE A 21 -13.47 -4.28 -7.00
N ALA A 22 -12.93 -5.42 -7.46
CA ALA A 22 -11.64 -5.93 -7.01
C ALA A 22 -10.51 -4.94 -7.29
N TRP A 23 -10.49 -4.31 -8.46
CA TRP A 23 -9.54 -3.27 -8.84
C TRP A 23 -9.55 -2.13 -7.84
N TYR A 24 -10.73 -1.57 -7.54
CA TYR A 24 -10.87 -0.45 -6.62
C TYR A 24 -10.37 -0.79 -5.21
N PHE A 25 -10.83 -1.91 -4.64
CA PHE A 25 -10.46 -2.30 -3.28
C PHE A 25 -8.98 -2.71 -3.15
N LEU A 26 -8.47 -3.49 -4.11
CA LEU A 26 -7.08 -3.92 -4.07
C LEU A 26 -6.13 -2.75 -4.29
N GLN A 27 -6.42 -1.83 -5.20
CA GLN A 27 -5.60 -0.63 -5.40
C GLN A 27 -5.44 0.15 -4.08
N GLN A 28 -6.55 0.39 -3.37
CA GLN A 28 -6.50 1.09 -2.08
C GLN A 28 -5.70 0.32 -1.05
N GLN A 29 -5.90 -0.99 -0.96
CA GLN A 29 -5.21 -1.84 -0.01
C GLN A 29 -3.70 -1.86 -0.28
N PHE A 30 -3.26 -2.02 -1.53
CA PHE A 30 -1.85 -2.03 -1.89
C PHE A 30 -1.16 -0.69 -1.61
N VAL A 31 -1.83 0.44 -1.87
CA VAL A 31 -1.29 1.78 -1.56
C VAL A 31 -1.22 2.01 -0.06
N ALA A 32 -2.23 1.60 0.70
CA ALA A 32 -2.24 1.70 2.16
C ALA A 32 -1.12 0.87 2.78
N HIS A 33 -0.94 -0.38 2.35
CA HIS A 33 0.17 -1.23 2.82
C HIS A 33 1.54 -0.63 2.50
N ALA A 34 1.74 -0.09 1.29
CA ALA A 34 3.00 0.59 0.95
C ALA A 34 3.28 1.79 1.86
N ARG A 35 2.24 2.57 2.20
CA ARG A 35 2.36 3.69 3.12
C ARG A 35 2.72 3.22 4.54
N ASP A 36 2.09 2.16 5.02
CA ASP A 36 2.36 1.61 6.35
C ASP A 36 3.77 1.01 6.45
N GLU A 37 4.25 0.36 5.39
CA GLU A 37 5.64 -0.13 5.26
C GLU A 37 6.64 1.03 5.39
N VAL A 38 6.44 2.11 4.63
CA VAL A 38 7.29 3.32 4.69
C VAL A 38 7.24 3.96 6.09
N LEU A 39 6.05 4.03 6.70
CA LEU A 39 5.89 4.58 8.04
C LEU A 39 6.62 3.74 9.09
N GLN A 40 6.61 2.41 8.96
CA GLN A 40 7.34 1.51 9.83
C GLN A 40 8.86 1.71 9.69
N ASP A 41 9.37 1.81 8.46
CA ASP A 41 10.78 2.12 8.21
C ASP A 41 11.19 3.47 8.84
N ALA A 42 10.35 4.50 8.70
CA ALA A 42 10.58 5.79 9.33
C ALA A 42 10.62 5.69 10.87
N ARG A 43 9.76 4.88 11.49
CA ARG A 43 9.78 4.62 12.94
C ARG A 43 11.02 3.87 13.39
N ILE A 44 11.49 2.89 12.62
CA ILE A 44 12.73 2.16 12.92
C ILE A 44 13.91 3.12 12.86
N MET A 45 14.00 3.93 11.80
CA MET A 45 15.02 4.96 11.63
C MET A 45 15.00 5.98 12.77
N MET A 46 13.82 6.48 13.15
CA MET A 46 13.65 7.38 14.29
C MET A 46 14.10 6.75 15.62
N SER A 47 13.79 5.46 15.81
CA SER A 47 14.17 4.72 17.02
C SER A 47 15.68 4.48 17.08
N ALA A 48 16.31 4.17 15.94
CA ALA A 48 17.76 4.05 15.83
C ALA A 48 18.46 5.39 16.11
N ALA A 49 17.96 6.51 15.58
CA ALA A 49 18.48 7.83 15.90
C ALA A 49 18.35 8.15 17.40
N SER A 50 17.20 7.84 18.00
CA SER A 50 16.98 7.99 19.43
C SER A 50 17.89 7.09 20.27
N ALA A 51 18.23 5.89 19.80
CA ALA A 51 19.19 5.00 20.45
C ALA A 51 20.61 5.60 20.42
N VAL A 52 21.05 6.16 19.29
CA VAL A 52 22.34 6.87 19.18
C VAL A 52 22.38 8.06 20.14
N ARG A 53 21.30 8.85 20.22
CA ARG A 53 21.18 9.95 21.20
C ARG A 53 21.32 9.45 22.62
N GLY A 54 20.56 8.41 22.97
CA GLY A 54 20.55 7.84 24.32
C GLY A 54 21.90 7.28 24.74
N TYR A 55 22.59 6.58 23.83
CA TYR A 55 23.96 6.11 24.06
C TYR A 55 24.94 7.28 24.26
N THR A 56 24.86 8.29 23.40
CA THR A 56 25.72 9.47 23.49
C THR A 56 25.55 10.20 24.82
N ALA A 57 24.31 10.41 25.26
CA ALA A 57 24.01 11.09 26.52
C ALA A 57 24.48 10.29 27.76
N ARG A 58 24.28 8.96 27.76
CA ARG A 58 24.57 8.12 28.95
C ARG A 58 26.03 7.69 29.05
N GLU A 59 26.64 7.33 27.92
CA GLU A 59 27.95 6.68 27.91
C GLU A 59 29.07 7.62 27.44
N ILE A 60 28.82 8.47 26.45
CA ILE A 60 29.86 9.28 25.81
C ILE A 60 30.04 10.64 26.49
N ALA A 61 28.95 11.37 26.71
CA ALA A 61 29.00 12.72 27.26
C ALA A 61 29.74 12.80 28.61
N PRO A 62 29.53 11.89 29.59
CA PRO A 62 30.26 11.93 30.86
C PRO A 62 31.78 11.77 30.70
N LEU A 63 32.24 11.00 29.71
CA LEU A 63 33.67 10.78 29.46
C LEU A 63 34.34 12.01 28.85
N LEU A 64 33.64 12.71 27.97
CA LEU A 64 34.15 13.92 27.30
C LEU A 64 34.19 15.13 28.24
N VAL A 65 33.25 15.22 29.20
CA VAL A 65 33.32 16.23 30.27
C VAL A 65 34.56 16.03 31.14
N HIS A 66 34.95 14.78 31.43
CA HIS A 66 36.17 14.48 32.22
C HIS A 66 37.47 14.69 31.44
N ALA A 67 37.44 14.63 30.10
CA ALA A 67 38.64 14.77 29.28
C ALA A 67 39.24 16.20 29.31
N ASN A 68 38.48 17.22 29.71
CA ASN A 68 38.90 18.62 29.91
C ASN A 68 39.83 19.18 28.82
N THR A 69 39.45 19.00 27.54
CA THR A 69 40.30 19.38 26.38
C THR A 69 40.39 20.90 26.14
N GLY A 70 39.64 21.71 26.90
CA GLY A 70 39.54 23.17 26.72
C GLY A 70 38.79 23.58 25.44
N ARG A 71 38.31 22.63 24.64
CA ARG A 71 37.52 22.85 23.42
C ARG A 71 36.12 22.28 23.58
N PHE A 72 35.18 22.80 22.80
CA PHE A 72 33.84 22.22 22.76
C PHE A 72 33.88 20.99 21.87
N GLU A 73 33.49 19.83 22.41
CA GLU A 73 33.45 18.57 21.68
C GLU A 73 32.02 18.28 21.21
N PRO A 74 31.68 18.50 19.92
CA PRO A 74 30.31 18.28 19.42
C PRO A 74 29.87 16.83 19.57
N ALA A 75 30.80 15.88 19.61
CA ALA A 75 30.54 14.46 19.85
C ALA A 75 29.88 14.17 21.21
N SER A 76 29.95 15.09 22.18
CA SER A 76 29.22 15.01 23.45
C SER A 76 27.72 15.34 23.32
N VAL A 77 27.31 15.96 22.22
CA VAL A 77 25.93 16.40 22.02
C VAL A 77 25.13 15.30 21.32
N PRO A 78 24.04 14.77 21.93
CA PRO A 78 23.25 13.68 21.36
C PRO A 78 22.74 13.95 19.94
N SER A 79 22.30 15.18 19.65
CA SER A 79 21.79 15.56 18.33
C SER A 79 22.88 15.54 17.26
N TYR A 80 24.06 16.04 17.60
CA TYR A 80 25.21 16.01 16.70
C TYR A 80 25.58 14.57 16.35
N ALA A 81 25.68 13.68 17.35
CA ALA A 81 26.01 12.28 17.13
C ALA A 81 24.97 11.58 16.22
N ALA A 82 23.68 11.75 16.50
CA ALA A 82 22.62 11.14 15.70
C ALA A 82 22.60 11.67 14.26
N GLN A 83 22.59 12.99 14.06
CA GLN A 83 22.62 13.58 12.73
C GLN A 83 23.90 13.22 11.96
N THR A 84 25.05 13.11 12.62
CA THR A 84 26.31 12.70 11.97
C THR A 84 26.29 11.25 11.52
N ASN A 85 25.78 10.33 12.34
CA ASN A 85 25.61 8.93 11.95
C ASN A 85 24.64 8.80 10.77
N PHE A 86 23.50 9.51 10.82
CA PHE A 86 22.51 9.43 9.75
C PHE A 86 22.91 10.13 8.45
N ARG A 87 23.84 11.10 8.48
CA ARG A 87 24.48 11.59 7.25
C ARG A 87 25.26 10.48 6.53
N THR A 88 25.81 9.51 7.27
CA THR A 88 26.46 8.33 6.67
C THR A 88 25.45 7.37 6.05
N VAL A 89 24.28 7.20 6.68
CA VAL A 89 23.17 6.44 6.10
C VAL A 89 22.67 7.12 4.83
N GLN A 90 22.50 8.44 4.85
CA GLN A 90 22.07 9.23 3.70
C GLN A 90 23.04 9.11 2.51
N ALA A 91 24.34 8.95 2.76
CA ALA A 91 25.32 8.73 1.68
C ALA A 91 25.05 7.43 0.88
N GLN A 92 24.44 6.42 1.50
CA GLN A 92 24.01 5.19 0.84
C GLN A 92 22.56 5.26 0.35
N PHE A 93 21.72 6.01 1.06
CA PHE A 93 20.30 6.17 0.79
C PHE A 93 19.96 7.67 0.68
N SER A 94 20.24 8.28 -0.48
CA SER A 94 20.25 9.75 -0.67
C SER A 94 18.94 10.46 -0.29
N ASP A 95 17.81 9.80 -0.51
CA ASP A 95 16.47 10.33 -0.23
C ASP A 95 15.98 10.08 1.20
N TYR A 96 16.75 9.31 2.00
CA TYR A 96 16.45 9.05 3.40
C TYR A 96 17.18 10.06 4.26
N THR A 97 16.44 10.90 4.97
CA THR A 97 17.04 11.98 5.76
C THR A 97 16.60 11.92 7.21
N TYR A 98 17.53 12.16 8.12
CA TYR A 98 17.24 12.46 9.51
C TYR A 98 17.79 13.84 9.86
N ARG A 99 16.95 14.68 10.43
CA ARG A 99 17.32 16.01 10.92
C ARG A 99 16.70 16.26 12.29
N GLU A 100 17.29 17.18 13.04
CA GLU A 100 16.71 17.69 14.29
C GLU A 100 16.50 19.22 14.22
N PRO A 101 15.58 19.69 13.35
CA PRO A 101 15.32 21.11 13.19
C PRO A 101 14.82 21.77 14.48
N ALA A 102 15.37 22.95 14.78
CA ALA A 102 14.91 23.81 15.88
C ALA A 102 14.54 25.20 15.37
N LEU A 103 13.60 25.87 16.04
CA LEU A 103 13.24 27.26 15.72
C LEU A 103 14.38 28.24 16.04
N ASN A 104 15.12 27.96 17.12
CA ASN A 104 16.32 28.68 17.53
C ASN A 104 17.43 27.68 17.89
N PRO A 105 18.18 27.14 16.90
CA PRO A 105 19.23 26.16 17.13
C PRO A 105 20.55 26.82 17.57
N THR A 106 21.40 26.11 18.32
CA THR A 106 22.80 26.55 18.54
C THR A 106 23.59 26.59 17.23
N ASN A 107 23.49 25.53 16.43
CA ASN A 107 24.13 25.47 15.13
C ASN A 107 23.15 25.97 14.05
N PRO A 108 23.46 27.05 13.31
CA PRO A 108 22.56 27.59 12.29
C PRO A 108 22.13 26.60 11.20
N THR A 109 22.90 25.54 10.94
CA THR A 109 22.52 24.51 9.95
C THR A 109 21.31 23.68 10.37
N ASP A 110 21.02 23.64 11.67
CA ASP A 110 19.88 22.92 12.26
C ASP A 110 18.64 23.82 12.35
N ARG A 111 18.64 25.00 11.71
CA ARG A 111 17.47 25.87 11.69
C ARG A 111 16.35 25.19 10.92
N ALA A 112 15.17 25.16 11.52
CA ALA A 112 13.99 24.63 10.88
C ALA A 112 13.69 25.43 9.60
N THR A 113 13.45 24.70 8.53
CA THR A 113 12.75 25.24 7.35
C THR A 113 11.27 25.43 7.67
N ASP A 114 10.55 26.17 6.82
CA ASP A 114 9.15 26.53 7.10
C ASP A 114 8.25 25.30 7.38
N TRP A 115 8.36 24.25 6.58
CA TRP A 115 7.56 23.03 6.77
C TRP A 115 8.01 22.20 7.98
N GLU A 116 9.29 22.27 8.38
CA GLU A 116 9.77 21.64 9.61
C GLU A 116 9.25 22.40 10.83
N ALA A 117 9.19 23.73 10.74
CA ALA A 117 8.63 24.59 11.78
C ALA A 117 7.15 24.29 12.04
N ASP A 118 6.39 23.90 11.00
CA ASP A 118 4.98 23.47 11.16
C ASP A 118 4.84 22.26 12.09
N PHE A 119 5.75 21.28 12.02
CA PHE A 119 5.77 20.16 12.97
C PHE A 119 6.02 20.64 14.40
N ILE A 120 7.02 21.50 14.59
CA ILE A 120 7.38 22.03 15.92
C ILE A 120 6.20 22.82 16.50
N ASN A 121 5.57 23.68 15.71
CA ASN A 121 4.41 24.46 16.13
C ASN A 121 3.19 23.58 16.41
N ALA A 122 2.98 22.51 15.63
CA ALA A 122 1.91 21.55 15.90
C ALA A 122 2.10 20.83 17.24
N PHE A 123 3.34 20.48 17.61
CA PHE A 123 3.65 19.92 18.93
C PHE A 123 3.47 20.95 20.05
N ARG A 124 3.91 22.20 19.87
CA ARG A 124 3.67 23.30 20.84
C ARG A 124 2.18 23.51 21.11
N ASN A 125 1.36 23.42 20.07
CA ASN A 125 -0.08 23.65 20.16
C ASN A 125 -0.87 22.43 20.65
N ARG A 126 -0.24 21.25 20.76
CA ARG A 126 -0.88 19.99 21.16
C ARG A 126 0.00 19.24 22.17
N PRO A 127 0.07 19.69 23.44
CA PRO A 127 0.84 19.02 24.48
C PRO A 127 0.44 17.54 24.61
N GLY A 128 1.43 16.65 24.67
CA GLY A 128 1.22 15.20 24.76
C GLY A 128 1.16 14.46 23.41
N LEU A 129 1.15 15.17 22.28
CA LEU A 129 1.26 14.55 20.97
C LEU A 129 2.68 13.97 20.76
N ALA A 130 2.78 12.65 20.71
CA ALA A 130 4.07 11.95 20.69
C ALA A 130 4.70 11.87 19.28
N GLU A 131 3.88 11.87 18.23
CA GLU A 131 4.32 11.66 16.87
C GLU A 131 3.40 12.40 15.90
N LEU A 132 3.98 12.90 14.81
CA LEU A 132 3.25 13.47 13.68
C LEU A 132 3.77 12.87 12.39
N VAL A 133 2.86 12.66 11.44
CA VAL A 133 3.20 12.17 10.10
C VAL A 133 2.69 13.19 9.09
N GLY A 134 3.56 13.58 8.17
CA GLY A 134 3.21 14.43 7.04
C GLY A 134 3.73 13.80 5.75
N GLU A 135 3.07 14.10 4.64
CA GLU A 135 3.51 13.70 3.30
C GLU A 135 3.71 14.96 2.48
N ARG A 136 4.78 14.99 1.68
CA ARG A 136 5.08 16.12 0.80
C ARG A 136 5.70 15.65 -0.50
N ASP A 137 5.44 16.40 -1.56
CA ASP A 137 6.18 16.23 -2.80
C ASP A 137 7.57 16.84 -2.66
N THR A 138 8.56 16.12 -3.18
CA THR A 138 9.97 16.54 -3.22
C THR A 138 10.48 16.41 -4.65
N PRO A 139 11.64 17.02 -5.01
CA PRO A 139 12.22 16.87 -6.34
C PRO A 139 12.47 15.41 -6.75
N THR A 140 12.65 14.50 -5.79
CA THR A 140 12.89 13.07 -6.03
C THR A 140 11.62 12.21 -5.86
N GLY A 141 10.46 12.84 -5.69
CA GLY A 141 9.16 12.20 -5.57
C GLY A 141 8.48 12.46 -4.22
N ARG A 142 7.33 11.82 -3.99
CA ARG A 142 6.60 11.96 -2.73
C ARG A 142 7.37 11.31 -1.59
N ALA A 143 7.52 12.05 -0.49
CA ALA A 143 8.19 11.59 0.73
C ALA A 143 7.23 11.64 1.91
N LEU A 144 7.33 10.62 2.77
CA LEU A 144 6.66 10.58 4.06
C LEU A 144 7.65 11.07 5.11
N SER A 145 7.23 12.02 5.93
CA SER A 145 7.99 12.55 7.04
C SER A 145 7.33 12.18 8.37
N LEU A 146 8.11 11.59 9.27
CA LEU A 146 7.71 11.27 10.63
C LEU A 146 8.49 12.15 11.59
N ALA A 147 7.76 12.85 12.45
CA ALA A 147 8.32 13.78 13.41
C ALA A 147 8.00 13.36 14.85
N ARG A 148 8.95 13.62 15.77
CA ARG A 148 8.75 13.50 17.23
C ARG A 148 9.25 14.78 17.92
N PRO A 149 8.55 15.27 18.95
CA PRO A 149 8.93 16.51 19.61
C PRO A 149 10.21 16.35 20.44
N ILE A 150 11.02 17.41 20.48
CA ILE A 150 12.10 17.56 21.46
C ILE A 150 11.64 18.59 22.48
N ASN A 151 11.27 18.08 23.65
CA ASN A 151 10.83 18.88 24.79
C ASN A 151 11.99 19.11 25.75
N VAL A 152 12.05 20.30 26.34
CA VAL A 152 12.96 20.64 27.43
C VAL A 152 12.42 20.03 28.72
N GLY A 153 12.54 18.71 28.86
CA GLY A 153 11.97 17.97 29.99
C GLY A 153 12.82 17.99 31.27
N ASP A 154 14.08 18.40 31.18
CA ASP A 154 15.06 18.36 32.28
C ASP A 154 15.86 19.68 32.35
N MET A 155 16.17 20.11 33.58
CA MET A 155 17.04 21.24 33.89
C MET A 155 18.45 21.12 33.27
N GLN A 156 18.93 19.91 33.00
CA GLN A 156 20.22 19.69 32.31
C GLN A 156 20.29 20.39 30.95
N CYS A 157 19.17 20.51 30.23
CA CYS A 157 19.10 21.24 28.96
C CYS A 157 19.43 22.73 29.17
N LEU A 158 18.98 23.29 30.29
CA LEU A 158 19.14 24.70 30.63
C LEU A 158 20.56 25.04 31.09
N THR A 159 21.39 24.05 31.41
CA THR A 159 22.83 24.26 31.64
C THR A 159 23.51 24.88 30.41
N CYS A 160 23.10 24.47 29.21
CA CYS A 160 23.67 24.98 27.96
C CYS A 160 22.76 25.98 27.24
N HIS A 161 21.43 25.87 27.39
CA HIS A 161 20.47 26.61 26.56
C HIS A 161 19.64 27.68 27.29
N SER A 162 19.95 27.98 28.58
CA SER A 162 19.28 29.08 29.30
C SER A 162 19.75 30.45 28.79
N THR A 163 20.91 30.89 29.26
CA THR A 163 21.50 32.19 28.95
C THR A 163 22.97 32.02 28.58
N PRO A 164 23.54 32.87 27.70
CA PRO A 164 24.94 32.75 27.28
C PRO A 164 25.93 32.72 28.45
N ASP A 165 25.69 33.52 29.50
CA ASP A 165 26.58 33.62 30.66
C ASP A 165 26.65 32.35 31.52
N ARG A 166 25.64 31.47 31.41
CA ARG A 166 25.59 30.19 32.12
C ARG A 166 26.12 29.02 31.31
N ALA A 167 26.22 29.19 30.00
CA ALA A 167 26.64 28.14 29.10
C ALA A 167 28.16 27.89 29.19
N PRO A 168 28.65 26.70 28.85
CA PRO A 168 30.08 26.42 28.83
C PRO A 168 30.83 27.42 27.94
N ALA A 169 31.91 28.02 28.46
CA ALA A 169 32.71 29.00 27.71
C ALA A 169 33.25 28.43 26.38
N SER A 170 33.54 27.13 26.36
CA SER A 170 33.95 26.43 25.14
C SER A 170 32.85 26.40 24.07
N MET A 171 31.58 26.23 24.46
CA MET A 171 30.43 26.28 23.55
C MET A 171 30.25 27.68 22.97
N ILE A 172 30.35 28.71 23.81
CA ILE A 172 30.28 30.12 23.38
C ILE A 172 31.41 30.46 22.41
N SER A 173 32.62 29.97 22.68
CA SER A 173 33.76 30.14 21.76
C SER A 173 33.51 29.48 20.40
N ALA A 174 32.85 28.32 20.36
CA ALA A 174 32.59 27.57 19.14
C ALA A 174 31.39 28.11 18.32
N TYR A 175 30.30 28.52 18.97
CA TYR A 175 29.03 28.86 18.31
C TYR A 175 28.54 30.29 18.54
N GLY A 176 29.22 31.05 19.38
CA GLY A 176 28.82 32.40 19.78
C GLY A 176 27.66 32.43 20.79
N PRO A 177 27.33 33.63 21.32
CA PRO A 177 26.31 33.81 22.35
C PRO A 177 24.89 34.09 21.81
N THR A 178 24.67 34.05 20.49
CA THR A 178 23.44 34.57 19.89
C THR A 178 22.32 33.55 19.73
N ASN A 179 22.63 32.32 19.28
CA ASN A 179 21.61 31.33 18.92
C ASN A 179 21.56 30.17 19.92
N GLY A 180 20.41 29.51 20.03
CA GLY A 180 20.26 28.33 20.89
C GLY A 180 20.17 28.63 22.39
N PHE A 181 19.75 29.84 22.75
CA PHE A 181 19.48 30.25 24.14
C PHE A 181 18.02 30.67 24.32
N GLY A 182 17.62 30.89 25.58
CA GLY A 182 16.29 31.33 25.97
C GLY A 182 15.25 30.21 26.08
N TRP A 183 15.70 28.95 26.08
CA TRP A 183 14.81 27.80 26.23
C TRP A 183 14.18 27.77 27.62
N GLN A 184 12.92 27.33 27.70
CA GLN A 184 12.19 27.20 28.96
C GLN A 184 11.87 25.74 29.28
N LEU A 185 11.84 25.40 30.57
CA LEU A 185 11.46 24.06 31.03
C LEU A 185 10.02 23.75 30.57
N GLY A 186 9.81 22.58 29.96
CA GLY A 186 8.54 22.14 29.40
C GLY A 186 8.27 22.61 27.96
N GLU A 187 9.12 23.47 27.39
CA GLU A 187 8.94 23.97 26.02
C GLU A 187 9.31 22.92 24.98
N THR A 188 8.54 22.82 23.89
CA THR A 188 8.96 22.12 22.67
C THR A 188 9.82 23.04 21.81
N VAL A 189 11.13 22.79 21.72
CA VAL A 189 12.08 23.70 21.06
C VAL A 189 12.48 23.25 19.65
N ALA A 190 12.31 21.96 19.38
CA ALA A 190 12.73 21.30 18.16
C ALA A 190 11.88 20.06 17.88
N ALA A 191 12.10 19.44 16.73
CA ALA A 191 11.55 18.14 16.39
C ALA A 191 12.64 17.26 15.81
N GLN A 192 12.61 15.96 16.11
CA GLN A 192 13.31 14.97 15.32
C GLN A 192 12.46 14.71 14.07
N VAL A 193 13.04 14.76 12.89
CA VAL A 193 12.32 14.57 11.62
C VAL A 193 13.06 13.53 10.78
N VAL A 194 12.36 12.44 10.48
CA VAL A 194 12.78 11.43 9.52
C VAL A 194 11.96 11.62 8.25
N SER A 195 12.60 11.71 7.09
CA SER A 195 11.93 11.68 5.78
C SER A 195 12.37 10.46 4.99
N VAL A 196 11.40 9.73 4.44
CA VAL A 196 11.60 8.49 3.67
C VAL A 196 10.85 8.61 2.34
N PRO A 197 11.47 8.26 1.19
CA PRO A 197 10.81 8.29 -0.11
C PRO A 197 9.72 7.23 -0.19
N MET A 198 8.56 7.59 -0.76
CA MET A 198 7.47 6.64 -1.00
C MET A 198 7.51 6.02 -2.40
N ALA A 199 8.28 6.59 -3.34
CA ALA A 199 8.29 6.17 -4.74
C ALA A 199 8.56 4.66 -4.89
N LEU A 200 9.63 4.16 -4.26
CA LEU A 200 10.00 2.74 -4.33
C LEU A 200 8.92 1.81 -3.76
N ALA A 201 8.32 2.17 -2.62
CA ALA A 201 7.27 1.38 -1.99
C ALA A 201 5.99 1.37 -2.84
N LEU A 202 5.62 2.53 -3.40
CA LEU A 202 4.45 2.67 -4.27
C LEU A 202 4.64 1.92 -5.59
N ASP A 203 5.83 1.96 -6.20
CA ASP A 203 6.13 1.21 -7.41
C ASP A 203 6.07 -0.30 -7.18
N ARG A 204 6.59 -0.77 -6.04
CA ARG A 204 6.47 -2.17 -5.62
C ARG A 204 5.01 -2.57 -5.41
N ALA A 205 4.22 -1.72 -4.75
CA ALA A 205 2.79 -1.96 -4.57
C ALA A 205 2.04 -2.00 -5.91
N ASN A 206 2.33 -1.08 -6.82
CA ASN A 206 1.73 -1.06 -8.15
C ASN A 206 2.09 -2.31 -8.96
N SER A 207 3.36 -2.74 -8.91
CA SER A 207 3.81 -3.96 -9.60
C SER A 207 3.10 -5.21 -9.06
N LYS A 208 2.98 -5.34 -7.73
CA LYS A 208 2.24 -6.45 -7.09
C LYS A 208 0.75 -6.40 -7.42
N PHE A 209 0.15 -5.22 -7.42
CA PHE A 209 -1.24 -5.00 -7.79
C PHE A 209 -1.52 -5.43 -9.23
N VAL A 210 -0.69 -4.98 -10.19
CA VAL A 210 -0.81 -5.36 -11.61
C VAL A 210 -0.67 -6.87 -11.77
N ALA A 211 0.30 -7.50 -11.11
CA ALA A 211 0.46 -8.95 -11.14
C ALA A 211 -0.79 -9.68 -10.60
N ALA A 212 -1.37 -9.20 -9.50
CA ALA A 212 -2.61 -9.75 -8.96
C ALA A 212 -3.79 -9.63 -9.94
N MET A 213 -3.92 -8.49 -10.62
CA MET A 213 -4.95 -8.28 -11.64
C MET A 213 -4.76 -9.14 -12.89
N GLN A 214 -3.50 -9.34 -13.31
CA GLN A 214 -3.17 -10.24 -14.41
C GLN A 214 -3.54 -11.69 -14.08
N ILE A 215 -3.23 -12.16 -12.86
CA ILE A 215 -3.62 -13.50 -12.40
C ILE A 215 -5.14 -13.63 -12.35
N LEU A 216 -5.84 -12.65 -11.77
CA LEU A 216 -7.31 -12.66 -11.69
C LEU A 216 -7.95 -12.73 -13.09
N CYS A 217 -7.45 -11.92 -14.03
CA CYS A 217 -7.88 -11.93 -15.42
C CYS A 217 -7.59 -13.29 -16.10
N GLY A 218 -6.38 -13.83 -15.90
CA GLY A 218 -5.98 -15.13 -16.45
C GLY A 218 -6.85 -16.28 -15.95
N VAL A 219 -7.13 -16.33 -14.65
CA VAL A 219 -8.04 -17.32 -14.04
C VAL A 219 -9.45 -17.21 -14.63
N PHE A 220 -9.95 -15.98 -14.78
CA PHE A 220 -11.25 -15.77 -15.41
C PHE A 220 -11.30 -16.24 -16.86
N LEU A 221 -10.28 -15.94 -17.67
CA LEU A 221 -10.19 -16.40 -19.06
C LEU A 221 -10.16 -17.93 -19.13
N ALA A 222 -9.42 -18.59 -18.24
CA ALA A 222 -9.41 -20.05 -18.14
C ALA A 222 -10.82 -20.60 -17.82
N ILE A 223 -11.51 -20.04 -16.84
CA ILE A 223 -12.88 -20.42 -16.48
C ILE A 223 -13.84 -20.19 -17.66
N MET A 224 -13.73 -19.05 -18.35
CA MET A 224 -14.54 -18.73 -19.52
C MET A 224 -14.38 -19.79 -20.62
N VAL A 225 -13.14 -20.23 -20.89
CA VAL A 225 -12.86 -21.28 -21.87
C VAL A 225 -13.49 -22.60 -21.43
N VAL A 226 -13.26 -23.03 -20.19
CA VAL A 226 -13.81 -24.28 -19.65
C VAL A 226 -15.34 -24.29 -19.71
N LEU A 227 -15.99 -23.21 -19.27
CA LEU A 227 -17.45 -23.10 -19.30
C LEU A 227 -18.00 -23.06 -20.73
N ASN A 228 -17.32 -22.40 -21.68
CA ASN A 228 -17.75 -22.41 -23.08
C ASN A 228 -17.62 -23.80 -23.71
N LEU A 229 -16.54 -24.53 -23.40
CA LEU A 229 -16.37 -25.91 -23.86
C LEU A 229 -17.47 -26.80 -23.28
N MET A 230 -17.70 -26.71 -21.97
CA MET A 230 -18.74 -27.48 -21.28
C MET A 230 -20.14 -27.16 -21.85
N LEU A 231 -20.47 -25.88 -22.01
CA LEU A 231 -21.75 -25.46 -22.60
C LEU A 231 -21.90 -25.95 -24.05
N HIS A 232 -20.82 -25.92 -24.84
CA HIS A 232 -20.85 -26.37 -26.22
C HIS A 232 -21.14 -27.87 -26.33
N PHE A 233 -20.40 -28.69 -25.58
CA PHE A 233 -20.49 -30.15 -25.67
C PHE A 233 -21.69 -30.72 -24.93
N LEU A 234 -22.01 -30.22 -23.73
CA LEU A 234 -23.09 -30.78 -22.90
C LEU A 234 -24.47 -30.23 -23.24
N VAL A 235 -24.58 -28.99 -23.73
CA VAL A 235 -25.89 -28.33 -23.92
C VAL A 235 -26.15 -27.99 -25.39
N ILE A 236 -25.30 -27.17 -26.02
CA ILE A 236 -25.60 -26.61 -27.34
C ILE A 236 -25.64 -27.71 -28.41
N ARG A 237 -24.63 -28.59 -28.46
CA ARG A 237 -24.54 -29.62 -29.50
C ARG A 237 -25.68 -30.65 -29.43
N PRO A 238 -26.07 -31.19 -28.25
CA PRO A 238 -27.23 -32.07 -28.14
C PRO A 238 -28.56 -31.38 -28.47
N VAL A 239 -28.78 -30.15 -27.98
CA VAL A 239 -30.02 -29.39 -28.25
C VAL A 239 -30.16 -29.08 -29.73
N LEU A 240 -29.09 -28.70 -30.43
CA LEU A 240 -29.14 -28.48 -31.89
C LEU A 240 -29.39 -29.76 -32.69
N ARG A 241 -28.98 -30.92 -32.18
CA ARG A 241 -29.28 -32.22 -32.81
C ARG A 241 -30.76 -32.59 -32.62
N LEU A 242 -31.27 -32.45 -31.40
CA LEU A 242 -32.69 -32.61 -31.08
C LEU A 242 -33.58 -31.66 -31.90
N SER A 243 -33.22 -30.39 -31.99
CA SER A 243 -33.97 -29.38 -32.75
C SER A 243 -34.04 -29.69 -34.24
N ARG A 244 -32.97 -30.22 -34.83
CA ARG A 244 -32.96 -30.65 -36.24
C ARG A 244 -33.88 -31.84 -36.49
N ILE A 245 -33.81 -32.86 -35.63
CA ILE A 245 -34.66 -34.05 -35.74
C ILE A 245 -36.14 -33.69 -35.55
N ALA A 246 -36.45 -32.85 -34.56
CA ALA A 246 -37.81 -32.35 -34.35
C ALA A 246 -38.34 -31.58 -35.57
N SER A 247 -37.49 -30.78 -36.22
CA SER A 247 -37.87 -30.03 -37.44
C SER A 247 -38.14 -30.96 -38.62
N ALA A 248 -37.29 -31.97 -38.84
CA ALA A 248 -37.47 -32.96 -39.90
C ALA A 248 -38.75 -33.79 -39.72
N VAL A 249 -39.02 -34.25 -38.50
CA VAL A 249 -40.27 -34.95 -38.15
C VAL A 249 -41.49 -34.05 -38.38
N SER A 250 -41.41 -32.76 -38.02
CA SER A 250 -42.50 -31.80 -38.24
C SER A 250 -42.80 -31.52 -39.71
N LEU A 251 -41.83 -31.72 -40.60
CA LEU A 251 -41.99 -31.54 -42.05
C LEU A 251 -42.44 -32.82 -42.77
N GLY A 252 -42.61 -33.93 -42.04
CA GLY A 252 -43.00 -35.21 -42.61
C GLY A 252 -41.89 -35.89 -43.42
N GLU A 253 -40.62 -35.57 -43.14
CA GLU A 253 -39.50 -36.22 -43.84
C GLU A 253 -39.44 -37.72 -43.46
N PRO A 254 -39.52 -38.64 -44.43
CA PRO A 254 -39.47 -40.07 -44.14
C PRO A 254 -38.05 -40.51 -43.74
N GLY A 255 -37.96 -41.45 -42.78
CA GLY A 255 -36.70 -42.13 -42.46
C GLY A 255 -35.71 -41.39 -41.54
N VAL A 256 -36.13 -40.31 -40.85
CA VAL A 256 -35.28 -39.64 -39.85
C VAL A 256 -34.90 -40.63 -38.74
N GLU A 257 -33.64 -40.74 -38.34
CA GLU A 257 -33.25 -41.61 -37.22
C GLU A 257 -33.72 -41.05 -35.87
N GLU A 258 -34.11 -41.93 -34.93
CA GLU A 258 -34.41 -41.52 -33.55
C GLU A 258 -33.15 -41.00 -32.85
N PHE A 259 -33.27 -39.86 -32.15
CA PHE A 259 -32.18 -39.42 -31.29
C PHE A 259 -32.19 -40.23 -30.00
N GLN A 260 -31.17 -41.05 -29.77
CA GLN A 260 -30.95 -41.70 -28.49
C GLN A 260 -29.84 -40.97 -27.73
N ALA A 261 -30.24 -40.10 -26.80
CA ALA A 261 -29.29 -39.57 -25.83
C ALA A 261 -29.05 -40.61 -24.73
N GLU A 262 -27.80 -41.02 -24.58
CA GLU A 262 -27.35 -41.83 -23.45
C GLU A 262 -27.27 -40.95 -22.19
N GLY A 263 -27.88 -41.39 -21.09
CA GLY A 263 -27.79 -40.69 -19.80
C GLY A 263 -29.10 -40.60 -19.03
N ARG A 264 -29.06 -39.87 -17.91
CA ARG A 264 -30.21 -39.60 -17.02
C ARG A 264 -30.47 -38.10 -16.81
N ASP A 265 -29.79 -37.24 -17.54
CA ASP A 265 -29.94 -35.80 -17.46
C ASP A 265 -31.20 -35.29 -18.19
N GLU A 266 -31.43 -33.98 -18.13
CA GLU A 266 -32.58 -33.31 -18.73
C GLU A 266 -32.59 -33.47 -20.26
N ILE A 267 -31.42 -33.58 -20.90
CA ILE A 267 -31.31 -33.80 -22.36
C ILE A 267 -31.76 -35.20 -22.73
N ALA A 268 -31.38 -36.22 -21.96
CA ALA A 268 -31.85 -37.59 -22.11
C ALA A 268 -33.35 -37.73 -21.80
N GLY A 269 -33.85 -36.99 -20.82
CA GLY A 269 -35.29 -36.84 -20.56
C GLY A 269 -36.04 -36.27 -21.77
N LEU A 270 -35.53 -35.20 -22.37
CA LEU A 270 -36.12 -34.53 -23.53
C LEU A 270 -36.12 -35.42 -24.78
N SER A 271 -35.00 -36.10 -25.03
CA SER A 271 -34.86 -37.07 -26.13
C SER A 271 -35.92 -38.17 -26.07
N ARG A 272 -36.13 -38.80 -24.90
CA ARG A 272 -37.16 -39.84 -24.73
C ARG A 272 -38.57 -39.33 -24.97
N SER A 273 -38.88 -38.12 -24.51
CA SER A 273 -40.19 -37.49 -24.75
C SER A 273 -40.41 -37.15 -26.22
N LEU A 274 -39.38 -36.68 -26.93
CA LEU A 274 -39.44 -36.40 -28.37
C LEU A 274 -39.71 -37.69 -29.17
N ASN A 275 -38.98 -38.78 -28.89
CA ASN A 275 -39.17 -40.05 -29.61
C ASN A 275 -40.57 -40.65 -29.38
N ARG A 276 -41.13 -40.51 -28.16
CA ARG A 276 -42.51 -40.93 -27.89
C ARG A 276 -43.54 -40.11 -28.69
N MET A 277 -43.35 -38.80 -28.76
CA MET A 277 -44.22 -37.90 -29.53
C MET A 277 -44.19 -38.26 -31.01
N ARG A 278 -42.98 -38.46 -31.58
CA ARG A 278 -42.81 -38.91 -32.96
C ARG A 278 -43.57 -40.21 -33.24
N ARG A 279 -43.36 -41.26 -32.44
CA ARG A 279 -44.03 -42.55 -32.64
C ARG A 279 -45.55 -42.43 -32.61
N SER A 280 -46.08 -41.57 -31.74
CA SER A 280 -47.52 -41.27 -31.70
C SER A 280 -48.02 -40.58 -32.97
N LEU A 281 -47.20 -39.71 -33.57
CA LEU A 281 -47.53 -38.94 -34.77
C LEU A 281 -47.47 -39.82 -36.03
N ASP A 282 -46.41 -40.65 -36.15
CA ASP A 282 -46.27 -41.66 -37.20
C ASP A 282 -47.47 -42.64 -37.17
N SER A 283 -47.88 -43.07 -35.97
CA SER A 283 -49.05 -43.95 -35.79
C SER A 283 -50.38 -43.27 -36.14
N ALA A 284 -50.51 -41.96 -35.94
CA ALA A 284 -51.73 -41.24 -36.27
C ALA A 284 -51.84 -40.99 -37.78
N MET A 285 -50.72 -40.67 -38.44
CA MET A 285 -50.68 -40.51 -39.90
C MET A 285 -50.99 -41.83 -40.62
N SER A 286 -50.45 -42.96 -40.15
CA SER A 286 -50.76 -44.26 -40.76
C SER A 286 -52.23 -44.67 -40.64
N MET A 287 -52.95 -44.19 -39.62
CA MET A 287 -54.39 -44.40 -39.48
C MET A 287 -55.23 -43.52 -40.41
N LEU A 288 -54.70 -42.40 -40.89
CA LEU A 288 -55.38 -41.52 -41.85
C LEU A 288 -55.19 -41.99 -43.30
N ASP A 289 -54.08 -42.67 -43.58
CA ASP A 289 -53.77 -43.24 -44.90
C ASP A 289 -54.39 -44.64 -45.14
N ALA A 290 -55.09 -45.19 -44.15
CA ALA A 290 -55.76 -46.50 -44.19
C ALA A 290 -57.28 -46.37 -44.45
#